data_AF-A0A3S0ZJH9-F1
#
_entry.id   AF-A0A3S0ZJH9-F1
#
_cell.length_a   1.000
_cell.length_b   1.000
_cell.length_c   1.000
_cell.angle_alpha   90.00
_cell.angle_beta   90.00
_cell.angle_gamma   90.00
#
_symmetry.space_group_name_H-M   'P 1'
#
loop_
_entity.id
_entity.type
_entity.pdbx_description
1 polymer ?
#
loop_
_entity_poly.entity_id
_entity_poly.type
_entity_poly.pdbx_seq_one_letter_code
_entity_poly.pdbx_strand_id
1 'polypeptide(L)'
;MSMLDAHIPQLIASESTFSAKAALMRSTIGQAEQAAQSAQGFHQGDSAAAFQAAHVRFMAVAAKVNTLLDIAQANLGDAAGTYVAQDTAAAGTYTSV
;
A
#
# COMPACT_ATOMS: atom_id res chain seq x y z
N MET A 1 -29.60 -17.50 3.94
CA MET A 1 -28.59 -16.46 4.25
C MET A 1 -27.23 -17.06 3.90
N SER A 2 -26.88 -16.98 2.61
CA SER A 2 -25.79 -17.71 1.98
C SER A 2 -24.41 -17.24 2.46
N MET A 3 -23.46 -18.16 2.59
CA MET A 3 -22.04 -17.90 2.94
C MET A 3 -21.31 -16.95 1.97
N LEU A 4 -21.94 -16.58 0.85
CA LEU A 4 -21.40 -15.63 -0.15
C LEU A 4 -21.47 -14.17 0.32
N ASP A 5 -22.51 -13.79 1.06
CA ASP A 5 -22.74 -12.39 1.50
C ASP A 5 -21.77 -11.96 2.63
N ALA A 6 -21.30 -12.91 3.44
CA ALA A 6 -20.30 -12.65 4.49
C ALA A 6 -18.90 -12.31 3.93
N HIS A 7 -18.63 -12.65 2.67
CA HIS A 7 -17.31 -12.47 2.06
C HIS A 7 -17.04 -11.02 1.63
N ILE A 8 -18.08 -10.26 1.28
CA ILE A 8 -17.95 -8.85 0.84
C ILE A 8 -17.50 -7.92 1.98
N PRO A 9 -18.12 -7.94 3.17
CA PRO A 9 -17.64 -7.17 4.30
C PRO A 9 -16.19 -7.50 4.68
N GLN A 10 -15.80 -8.78 4.60
CA GLN A 10 -14.43 -9.21 4.88
C GLN A 10 -13.43 -8.69 3.84
N LEU A 11 -13.81 -8.65 2.56
CA LEU A 11 -12.97 -8.12 1.48
C LEU A 11 -12.76 -6.61 1.63
N ILE A 12 -13.83 -5.85 1.88
CA ILE A 12 -13.77 -4.41 2.13
C ILE A 12 -12.90 -4.09 3.37
N ALA A 13 -13.07 -4.88 4.44
CA ALA A 13 -12.24 -4.72 5.65
C ALA A 13 -10.76 -5.02 5.38
N SER A 14 -10.47 -6.01 4.52
CA SER A 14 -9.10 -6.37 4.13
C SER A 14 -8.45 -5.27 3.26
N GLU A 15 -9.20 -4.68 2.33
CA GLU A 15 -8.75 -3.55 1.51
C GLU A 15 -8.46 -2.32 2.38
N SER A 16 -9.36 -1.97 3.28
CA SER A 16 -9.18 -0.86 4.23
C SER A 16 -7.95 -1.07 5.11
N THR A 17 -7.78 -2.29 5.63
CA THR A 17 -6.60 -2.68 6.42
C THR A 17 -5.30 -2.57 5.61
N PHE A 18 -5.33 -2.98 4.35
CA PHE A 18 -4.17 -2.85 3.46
C PHE A 18 -3.83 -1.38 3.21
N SER A 19 -4.82 -0.55 2.91
CA SER A 19 -4.64 0.89 2.69
C SER A 19 -4.03 1.58 3.92
N ALA A 20 -4.51 1.24 5.12
CA ALA A 20 -3.94 1.74 6.36
C ALA A 20 -2.46 1.32 6.53
N LYS A 21 -2.12 0.06 6.25
CA LYS A 21 -0.73 -0.42 6.29
C LYS A 21 0.16 0.24 5.24
N ALA A 22 -0.36 0.49 4.04
CA ALA A 22 0.36 1.21 2.99
C ALA A 22 0.67 2.66 3.42
N ALA A 23 -0.30 3.35 4.02
CA ALA A 23 -0.11 4.68 4.58
C ALA A 23 0.92 4.70 5.71
N LEU A 24 0.89 3.71 6.61
CA LEU A 24 1.90 3.53 7.65
C LEU A 24 3.31 3.36 7.06
N MET A 25 3.47 2.52 6.02
CA MET A 25 4.75 2.35 5.35
C MET A 25 5.29 3.66 4.78
N ARG A 26 4.45 4.44 4.08
CA ARG A 26 4.85 5.75 3.54
C ARG A 26 5.24 6.73 4.65
N SER A 27 4.51 6.73 5.76
CA SER A 27 4.84 7.54 6.93
C SER A 27 6.19 7.16 7.53
N THR A 28 6.49 5.87 7.69
CA THR A 28 7.78 5.38 8.19
C THR A 28 8.93 5.77 7.27
N ILE A 29 8.76 5.67 5.94
CA ILE A 29 9.75 6.14 4.97
C ILE A 29 10.02 7.64 5.17
N GLY A 30 8.96 8.45 5.31
CA GLY A 30 9.10 9.89 5.54
C GLY A 30 9.78 10.26 6.85
N GLN A 31 9.48 9.53 7.94
CA GLN A 31 10.13 9.72 9.24
C GLN A 31 11.61 9.33 9.19
N ALA A 32 11.94 8.21 8.54
CA ALA A 32 13.33 7.78 8.35
C ALA A 32 14.14 8.81 7.56
N GLU A 33 13.52 9.42 6.56
CA GLU A 33 14.14 10.48 5.75
C GLU A 33 14.42 11.74 6.57
N GLN A 34 13.47 12.19 7.40
CA GLN A 34 13.69 13.33 8.30
C GLN A 34 14.84 13.07 9.29
N ALA A 35 14.88 11.85 9.86
CA ALA A 35 15.97 11.44 10.74
C ALA A 35 17.33 11.47 10.01
N ALA A 36 17.38 10.95 8.77
CA ALA A 36 18.59 10.96 7.94
C ALA A 36 19.07 12.40 7.66
N GLN A 37 18.18 13.32 7.31
CA GLN A 37 18.52 14.73 7.08
C GLN A 37 19.09 15.41 8.33
N SER A 38 18.53 15.13 9.51
CA SER A 38 19.07 15.65 10.77
C SER A 38 20.47 15.13 11.08
N ALA A 39 20.78 13.89 10.67
CA ALA A 39 22.08 13.26 10.88
C ALA A 39 23.14 13.68 9.84
N GLN A 40 22.72 14.25 8.71
CA GLN A 40 23.61 14.67 7.62
C GLN A 40 24.69 15.66 8.09
N GLY A 41 24.38 16.49 9.10
CA GLY A 41 25.32 17.46 9.68
C GLY A 41 26.54 16.84 10.38
N PHE A 42 26.52 15.54 10.69
CA PHE A 42 27.66 14.85 11.33
C PHE A 42 28.65 14.24 10.33
N HIS A 43 28.36 14.30 9.03
CA HIS A 43 29.23 13.72 7.99
C HIS A 43 30.03 14.82 7.27
N GLN A 44 31.36 14.71 7.26
CA GLN A 44 32.27 15.57 6.49
C GLN A 44 33.23 14.73 5.63
N GLY A 45 33.66 15.27 4.49
CA GLY A 45 34.59 14.60 3.57
C GLY A 45 34.03 13.30 2.99
N ASP A 46 34.85 12.25 2.95
CA ASP A 46 34.49 10.95 2.35
C ASP A 46 33.27 10.27 3.03
N SER A 47 33.05 10.53 4.32
CA SER A 47 31.88 10.03 5.03
C SER A 47 30.58 10.66 4.53
N ALA A 48 30.63 11.91 4.05
CA ALA A 48 29.46 12.57 3.45
C ALA A 48 29.14 11.99 2.07
N ALA A 49 30.15 11.68 1.26
CA ALA A 49 29.96 11.01 -0.04
C ALA A 49 29.35 9.61 0.12
N ALA A 50 29.81 8.83 1.10
CA ALA A 50 29.25 7.52 1.42
C ALA A 50 27.78 7.61 1.90
N PHE A 51 27.47 8.58 2.77
CA PHE A 51 26.11 8.85 3.21
C PHE A 51 25.21 9.23 2.03
N GLN A 52 25.66 10.12 1.15
CA GLN A 52 24.90 10.57 0.00
C GLN A 52 24.62 9.42 -0.99
N ALA A 53 25.60 8.53 -1.21
CA ALA A 53 25.39 7.32 -2.01
C ALA A 53 24.36 6.36 -1.38
N ALA A 54 24.39 6.17 -0.06
CA ALA A 54 23.41 5.36 0.65
C ALA A 54 22.00 5.99 0.59
N HIS A 55 21.91 7.31 0.74
CA HIS A 55 20.66 8.06 0.68
C HIS A 55 20.02 7.97 -0.72
N VAL A 56 20.80 8.12 -1.79
CA VAL A 56 20.29 7.91 -3.18
C VAL A 56 19.74 6.50 -3.37
N ARG A 57 20.42 5.47 -2.85
CA ARG A 57 19.92 4.08 -2.90
C ARG A 57 18.62 3.92 -2.12
N PHE A 58 18.52 4.52 -0.94
CA PHE A 58 17.31 4.52 -0.13
C PHE A 58 16.14 5.15 -0.90
N MET A 59 16.33 6.34 -1.48
CA MET A 59 15.30 7.01 -2.28
C MET A 59 14.84 6.18 -3.48
N ALA A 60 15.76 5.52 -4.18
CA ALA A 60 15.44 4.66 -5.31
C ALA A 60 14.56 3.46 -4.89
N VAL A 61 14.88 2.82 -3.76
CA VAL A 61 14.09 1.71 -3.23
C VAL A 61 12.76 2.19 -2.66
N ALA A 62 12.73 3.33 -1.98
CA ALA A 62 11.50 3.94 -1.46
C ALA A 62 10.53 4.27 -2.61
N ALA A 63 11.02 4.82 -3.71
CA ALA A 63 10.22 5.05 -4.92
C ALA A 63 9.60 3.74 -5.44
N LYS A 64 10.41 2.67 -5.54
CA LYS A 64 9.92 1.35 -5.96
C LYS A 64 8.85 0.80 -5.02
N VAL A 65 9.03 0.93 -3.70
CA VAL A 65 8.04 0.52 -2.70
C VAL A 65 6.75 1.29 -2.89
N ASN A 66 6.80 2.61 -3.07
CA ASN A 66 5.61 3.43 -3.31
C ASN A 66 4.86 3.00 -4.56
N THR A 67 5.56 2.76 -5.67
CA THR A 67 4.94 2.25 -6.91
C THR A 67 4.28 0.88 -6.69
N LEU A 68 4.91 -0.03 -5.96
CA LEU A 68 4.31 -1.34 -5.66
C LEU A 68 3.07 -1.22 -4.75
N LEU A 69 3.07 -0.27 -3.81
CA LEU A 69 1.91 0.02 -2.98
C LEU A 69 0.75 0.61 -3.81
N ASP A 70 1.04 1.54 -4.73
CA ASP A 70 0.04 2.09 -5.65
C ASP A 70 -0.59 0.98 -6.52
N ILE A 71 0.23 0.10 -7.11
CA ILE A 71 -0.23 -1.04 -7.90
C ILE A 71 -1.08 -1.99 -7.06
N ALA A 72 -0.67 -2.29 -5.84
CA ALA A 72 -1.42 -3.16 -4.94
C ALA A 72 -2.78 -2.55 -4.57
N GLN A 73 -2.83 -1.25 -4.27
CA GLN A 73 -4.09 -0.55 -3.99
C GLN A 73 -5.04 -0.58 -5.19
N ALA A 74 -4.53 -0.35 -6.41
CA ALA A 74 -5.34 -0.40 -7.63
C ALA A 74 -5.89 -1.82 -7.89
N ASN A 75 -5.05 -2.85 -7.78
CA ASN A 75 -5.46 -4.24 -8.01
C ASN A 75 -6.47 -4.73 -6.96
N LEU A 76 -6.31 -4.33 -5.70
CA LEU A 76 -7.25 -4.70 -4.64
C LEU A 76 -8.61 -4.02 -4.85
N GLY A 77 -8.63 -2.74 -5.25
CA GLY A 77 -9.87 -2.03 -5.57
C GLY A 77 -10.61 -2.62 -6.77
N ASP A 78 -9.88 -2.98 -7.85
CA ASP A 78 -10.46 -3.61 -9.04
C ASP A 78 -11.00 -5.02 -8.76
N ALA A 79 -10.25 -5.82 -7.99
CA ALA A 79 -10.69 -7.15 -7.56
C ALA A 79 -11.94 -7.06 -6.67
N ALA A 80 -11.98 -6.10 -5.75
CA ALA A 80 -13.16 -5.86 -4.92
C ALA A 80 -14.38 -5.43 -5.75
N GLY A 81 -14.20 -4.52 -6.71
CA GLY A 81 -15.27 -4.09 -7.62
C GLY A 81 -15.81 -5.24 -8.48
N THR A 82 -14.92 -6.06 -9.02
CA THR A 82 -15.29 -7.26 -9.80
C THR A 82 -16.06 -8.27 -8.95
N TYR A 83 -15.60 -8.53 -7.71
CA TYR A 83 -16.24 -9.48 -6.80
C TYR A 83 -17.65 -9.02 -6.40
N VAL A 84 -17.82 -7.73 -6.06
CA VAL A 84 -19.13 -7.13 -5.75
C VAL A 84 -20.08 -7.18 -6.95
N ALA A 85 -19.58 -6.91 -8.16
CA ALA A 85 -20.40 -6.96 -9.37
C ALA A 85 -20.88 -8.40 -9.68
N GLN A 86 -20.01 -9.39 -9.51
CA GLN A 86 -20.37 -10.80 -9.69
C GLN A 86 -21.39 -11.27 -8.66
N ASP A 87 -21.22 -10.88 -7.39
CA ASP A 87 -22.15 -11.25 -6.32
C ASP A 87 -23.52 -10.60 -6.50
N THR A 88 -23.56 -9.32 -6.90
CA THR A 88 -24.82 -8.61 -7.22
C THR A 88 -25.56 -9.29 -8.38
N ALA A 89 -24.84 -9.71 -9.42
CA ALA A 89 -25.41 -10.44 -10.55
C ALA A 89 -25.94 -11.83 -10.13
N ALA A 90 -25.20 -12.55 -9.28
CA ALA A 90 -25.64 -13.83 -8.74
C ALA A 90 -26.89 -13.69 -7.85
N ALA A 91 -26.92 -12.69 -6.95
CA ALA A 91 -28.06 -12.40 -6.09
C ALA A 91 -29.35 -12.09 -6.89
N GLY A 92 -29.24 -11.35 -8.00
CA GLY A 92 -30.35 -11.08 -8.91
C GLY A 92 -30.89 -12.32 -9.62
N THR A 93 -30.10 -13.39 -9.74
CA THR A 93 -30.50 -14.66 -10.34
C THR A 93 -31.31 -15.52 -9.36
N TYR A 94 -31.04 -15.40 -8.05
CA TYR A 94 -31.79 -16.13 -7.00
C TYR A 94 -33.16 -15.50 -6.70
N THR A 95 -33.37 -14.22 -7.00
CA THR A 95 -34.66 -13.52 -6.81
C THR A 95 -35.58 -13.58 -8.03
N SER A 96 -35.12 -14.13 -9.16
CA SER A 96 -35.88 -14.28 -10.41
C SER A 96 -36.60 -15.63 -10.57
N VAL A 97 -36.73 -16.43 -9.51
CA VAL A 97 -37.53 -17.67 -9.47
C VAL A 97 -38.67 -17.59 -8.46
#